data_AF-A0A7C6DT79-F1
#
_entry.id   AF-A0A7C6DT79-F1
#
_cell.length_a   1.000
_cell.length_b   1.000
_cell.length_c   1.000
_cell.angle_alpha   90.00
_cell.angle_beta   90.00
_cell.angle_gamma   90.00
#
_symmetry.space_group_name_H-M   'P 1'
#
loop_
_entity.id
_entity.type
_entity.pdbx_description
1 polymer ?
#
loop_
_entity_poly.entity_id
_entity_poly.type
_entity_poly.pdbx_seq_one_letter_code
_entity_poly.pdbx_strand_id
1 'polypeptide(L)'
;MNVGIVSNSPGEVAGWAIPASKILKKLGFKIDLYLTPCMFASKREFDVALKFGQFSQIFNSYETLKKIFFQNKNKYDLFIHMGGDIWYSTKFKSDKLFSYGWGTKRLDKFFQYYLVPNQYYLRKLIERKIDNSKIVKVRDLVFEKFFEKFEESNYYNPDSNLLGFMLGSRKNEFYGLLDLYLRTIKLIDRKFEFVFFVSPFIYDLFENKESFEREVLDFIKNYGFNGFKNLRFIVDEEEKIELLSNLRLLITIPGTKTNEAGYLGIPQLVILPLQKPEEIPIWGAIGWLDFLGKMGKKIKGYFVLKYAQKNILSNKRFIAMPNIIAQKKIVEEFVEIINEHNLSEKINQLLENKQRLISISNELKQIYRAWEDDAITFQDAIKKLVFNQI
;
A
#
# COMPACT_ATOMS: atom_id res chain seq x y z
N MET A 1 16.76 20.37 -13.76
CA MET A 1 17.04 18.94 -14.02
C MET A 1 15.72 18.21 -14.26
N ASN A 2 15.71 17.21 -15.12
CA ASN A 2 14.56 16.37 -15.43
C ASN A 2 14.72 15.02 -14.72
N VAL A 3 13.65 14.56 -14.07
CA VAL A 3 13.58 13.24 -13.45
C VAL A 3 12.44 12.42 -14.06
N GLY A 4 12.72 11.17 -14.39
CA GLY A 4 11.71 10.21 -14.80
C GLY A 4 11.40 9.24 -13.65
N ILE A 5 10.12 8.96 -13.41
CA ILE A 5 9.68 7.97 -12.42
C ILE A 5 8.87 6.89 -13.12
N VAL A 6 9.13 5.61 -12.79
CA VAL A 6 8.24 4.50 -13.16
C VAL A 6 7.47 4.03 -11.92
N SER A 7 6.16 3.81 -12.08
CA SER A 7 5.30 3.21 -11.05
C SER A 7 4.16 2.41 -11.70
N ASN A 8 3.33 1.70 -10.93
CA ASN A 8 2.35 0.79 -11.54
C ASN A 8 0.99 0.62 -10.85
N SER A 9 0.91 0.71 -9.52
CA SER A 9 -0.27 0.28 -8.75
C SER A 9 -0.73 1.39 -7.80
N PRO A 10 -1.95 1.30 -7.25
CA PRO A 10 -2.45 2.30 -6.32
C PRO A 10 -1.51 2.54 -5.13
N GLY A 11 -0.98 1.43 -4.57
CA GLY A 11 -0.07 1.47 -3.44
C GLY A 11 1.27 2.13 -3.77
N GLU A 12 1.87 1.85 -4.93
CA GLU A 12 3.15 2.43 -5.33
C GLU A 12 3.02 3.89 -5.79
N VAL A 13 1.92 4.22 -6.48
CA VAL A 13 1.67 5.60 -6.94
C VAL A 13 1.40 6.51 -5.75
N ALA A 14 0.48 6.15 -4.86
CA ALA A 14 0.16 6.96 -3.69
C ALA A 14 1.20 6.85 -2.58
N GLY A 15 1.84 5.69 -2.43
CA GLY A 15 2.82 5.44 -1.38
C GLY A 15 4.22 5.96 -1.69
N TRP A 16 4.65 5.92 -2.97
CA TRP A 16 6.03 6.24 -3.35
C TRP A 16 6.12 7.36 -4.38
N ALA A 17 5.51 7.21 -5.56
CA ALA A 17 5.70 8.15 -6.66
C ALA A 17 5.23 9.57 -6.31
N ILE A 18 4.03 9.71 -5.73
CA ILE A 18 3.50 11.02 -5.32
C ILE A 18 4.34 11.65 -4.19
N PRO A 19 4.64 10.96 -3.06
CA PRO A 19 5.51 11.53 -2.02
C PRO A 19 6.89 11.92 -2.53
N ALA A 20 7.54 11.06 -3.32
CA ALA A 20 8.83 11.37 -3.93
C ALA A 20 8.76 12.59 -4.83
N SER A 21 7.68 12.72 -5.62
CA SER A 21 7.51 13.86 -6.52
C SER A 21 7.41 15.19 -5.77
N LYS A 22 6.74 15.23 -4.60
CA LYS A 22 6.68 16.44 -3.75
C LYS A 22 8.09 16.86 -3.30
N ILE A 23 8.92 15.89 -2.88
CA ILE A 23 10.30 16.15 -2.43
C ILE A 23 11.17 16.60 -3.62
N LEU A 24 11.11 15.90 -4.74
CA LEU A 24 11.90 16.21 -5.94
C LEU A 24 11.54 17.58 -6.54
N LYS A 25 10.26 17.96 -6.52
CA LYS A 25 9.80 19.28 -6.98
C LYS A 25 10.39 20.40 -6.12
N LYS A 26 10.45 20.22 -4.80
CA LYS A 26 11.13 21.17 -3.87
C LYS A 26 12.64 21.28 -4.16
N LEU A 27 13.27 20.22 -4.68
CA LEU A 27 14.66 20.22 -5.12
C LEU A 27 14.86 20.77 -6.55
N GLY A 28 13.81 21.30 -7.20
CA GLY A 28 13.90 21.94 -8.52
C GLY A 28 13.85 20.98 -9.71
N PHE A 29 13.41 19.73 -9.53
CA PHE A 29 13.22 18.80 -10.64
C PHE A 29 11.91 19.03 -11.38
N LYS A 30 11.96 18.90 -12.71
CA LYS A 30 10.77 18.64 -13.55
C LYS A 30 10.57 17.14 -13.66
N ILE A 31 9.36 16.67 -13.38
CA ILE A 31 9.09 15.25 -13.14
C ILE A 31 8.16 14.71 -14.22
N ASP A 32 8.55 13.62 -14.87
CA ASP A 32 7.67 12.83 -15.74
C ASP A 32 7.34 11.48 -15.07
N LEU A 33 6.08 11.08 -15.08
CA LEU A 33 5.61 9.80 -14.56
C LEU A 33 5.27 8.82 -15.68
N TYR A 34 5.81 7.62 -15.59
CA TYR A 34 5.56 6.50 -16.50
C TYR A 34 4.84 5.38 -15.76
N LEU A 35 3.53 5.25 -16.01
CA LEU A 35 2.76 4.13 -15.48
C LEU A 35 3.03 2.88 -16.31
N THR A 36 3.15 1.73 -15.67
CA THR A 36 3.41 0.45 -16.34
C THR A 36 2.25 -0.54 -16.13
N PRO A 37 2.08 -1.53 -17.03
CA PRO A 37 1.08 -2.57 -16.84
C PRO A 37 1.22 -3.28 -15.48
N CYS A 38 0.10 -3.39 -14.75
CA CYS A 38 0.06 -4.01 -13.43
C CYS A 38 -1.25 -4.75 -13.19
N MET A 39 -1.16 -5.93 -12.58
CA MET A 39 -2.31 -6.75 -12.20
C MET A 39 -3.05 -6.22 -10.96
N PHE A 40 -2.36 -5.36 -10.19
CA PHE A 40 -2.91 -4.66 -9.04
C PHE A 40 -3.47 -3.28 -9.40
N ALA A 41 -3.44 -2.88 -10.68
CA ALA A 41 -3.94 -1.58 -11.11
C ALA A 41 -5.45 -1.42 -10.83
N SER A 42 -5.82 -0.26 -10.32
CA SER A 42 -7.19 0.24 -10.21
C SER A 42 -7.73 0.78 -11.54
N LYS A 43 -6.82 1.12 -12.48
CA LYS A 43 -7.07 1.87 -13.73
C LYS A 43 -7.38 3.36 -13.52
N ARG A 44 -7.15 3.88 -12.31
CA ARG A 44 -7.28 5.30 -11.96
C ARG A 44 -5.95 5.96 -11.61
N GLU A 45 -4.83 5.24 -11.76
CA GLU A 45 -3.51 5.74 -11.44
C GLU A 45 -3.15 7.02 -12.18
N PHE A 46 -3.55 7.13 -13.45
CA PHE A 46 -3.35 8.32 -14.26
C PHE A 46 -4.14 9.51 -13.71
N ASP A 47 -5.44 9.32 -13.50
CA ASP A 47 -6.36 10.38 -13.06
C ASP A 47 -6.01 10.90 -11.67
N VAL A 48 -5.69 9.98 -10.74
CA VAL A 48 -5.22 10.34 -9.40
C VAL A 48 -3.91 11.11 -9.48
N ALA A 49 -2.91 10.60 -10.21
CA ALA A 49 -1.63 11.30 -10.36
C ALA A 49 -1.78 12.70 -10.99
N LEU A 50 -2.72 12.86 -11.92
CA LEU A 50 -3.04 14.14 -12.56
C LEU A 50 -3.62 15.13 -11.53
N LYS A 51 -4.61 14.71 -10.74
CA LYS A 51 -5.24 15.54 -9.69
C LYS A 51 -4.24 16.01 -8.62
N PHE A 52 -3.22 15.22 -8.31
CA PHE A 52 -2.17 15.62 -7.37
C PHE A 52 -1.26 16.76 -7.87
N GLY A 53 -1.23 17.03 -9.19
CA GLY A 53 -0.55 18.21 -9.76
C GLY A 53 0.97 18.26 -9.58
N GLN A 54 1.62 17.11 -9.35
CA GLN A 54 3.07 17.05 -9.09
C GLN A 54 3.91 16.75 -10.35
N PHE A 55 3.30 16.20 -11.40
CA PHE A 55 4.00 15.72 -12.59
C PHE A 55 3.83 16.68 -13.76
N SER A 56 4.91 16.92 -14.50
CA SER A 56 4.93 17.74 -15.72
C SER A 56 4.25 17.00 -16.88
N GLN A 57 4.50 15.69 -16.98
CA GLN A 57 3.82 14.77 -17.89
C GLN A 57 3.53 13.46 -17.18
N ILE A 58 2.43 12.84 -17.56
CA ILE A 58 2.04 11.51 -17.09
C ILE A 58 1.77 10.67 -18.33
N PHE A 59 2.37 9.49 -18.38
CA PHE A 59 2.17 8.51 -19.44
C PHE A 59 1.44 7.31 -18.86
N ASN A 60 0.28 6.97 -19.43
CA ASN A 60 -0.43 5.76 -19.07
C ASN A 60 0.34 4.50 -19.51
N SER A 61 -0.12 3.32 -19.11
CA SER A 61 0.58 2.06 -19.41
C SER A 61 0.77 1.80 -20.91
N TYR A 62 -0.21 2.15 -21.74
CA TYR A 62 -0.13 2.02 -23.18
C TYR A 62 0.89 3.00 -23.79
N GLU A 63 0.85 4.26 -23.38
CA GLU A 63 1.78 5.30 -23.83
C GLU A 63 3.22 4.98 -23.41
N THR A 64 3.43 4.50 -22.19
CA THR A 64 4.73 4.03 -21.70
C THR A 64 5.26 2.90 -22.58
N LEU A 65 4.45 1.87 -22.88
CA LEU A 65 4.86 0.78 -23.77
C LEU A 65 5.16 1.30 -25.18
N LYS A 66 4.30 2.17 -25.73
CA LYS A 66 4.50 2.78 -27.04
C LYS A 66 5.82 3.55 -27.09
N LYS A 67 6.16 4.28 -26.04
CA LYS A 67 7.42 5.02 -25.92
C LYS A 67 8.62 4.08 -25.77
N ILE A 68 8.46 2.96 -25.08
CA ILE A 68 9.50 1.94 -24.93
C ILE A 68 9.86 1.28 -26.26
N PHE A 69 8.87 0.88 -27.04
CA PHE A 69 9.07 0.06 -28.24
C PHE A 69 9.15 0.85 -29.55
N PHE A 70 8.50 2.01 -29.65
CA PHE A 70 8.26 2.67 -30.94
C PHE A 70 8.63 4.16 -31.00
N GLN A 71 9.03 4.80 -29.90
CA GLN A 71 9.36 6.23 -29.89
C GLN A 71 10.76 6.50 -29.35
N ASN A 72 11.27 7.68 -29.72
CA ASN A 72 12.45 8.24 -29.07
C ASN A 72 12.15 8.59 -27.62
N LYS A 73 13.10 8.24 -26.76
CA LYS A 73 13.00 8.41 -25.30
C LYS A 73 13.74 9.67 -24.90
N ASN A 74 13.13 10.43 -24.00
CA ASN A 74 13.77 11.57 -23.36
C ASN A 74 15.01 11.11 -22.60
N LYS A 75 16.02 11.97 -22.54
CA LYS A 75 17.17 11.80 -21.64
C LYS A 75 16.84 12.50 -20.31
N TYR A 76 17.06 11.80 -19.20
CA TYR A 76 16.85 12.33 -17.85
C TYR A 76 18.18 12.48 -17.09
N ASP A 77 18.25 13.47 -16.21
CA ASP A 77 19.40 13.59 -15.30
C ASP A 77 19.35 12.48 -14.23
N LEU A 78 18.13 12.14 -13.79
CA LEU A 78 17.85 11.08 -12.85
C LEU A 78 16.64 10.27 -13.31
N PHE A 79 16.68 8.96 -13.18
CA PHE A 79 15.52 8.10 -13.34
C PHE A 79 15.35 7.24 -12.10
N ILE A 80 14.14 7.11 -11.58
CA ILE A 80 13.86 6.36 -10.36
C ILE A 80 12.80 5.29 -10.63
N HIS A 81 13.17 4.04 -10.35
CA HIS A 81 12.23 2.93 -10.31
C HIS A 81 11.47 2.95 -8.99
N MET A 82 10.15 3.12 -9.05
CA MET A 82 9.24 3.13 -7.89
C MET A 82 8.03 2.23 -8.15
N GLY A 83 8.28 1.03 -8.69
CA GLY A 83 7.22 0.07 -8.86
C GLY A 83 7.24 -0.78 -10.12
N GLY A 84 6.61 -1.94 -10.02
CA GLY A 84 6.49 -2.90 -11.13
C GLY A 84 7.79 -3.61 -11.51
N ASP A 85 7.85 -4.06 -12.76
CA ASP A 85 9.04 -4.76 -13.23
C ASP A 85 10.18 -3.78 -13.50
N ILE A 86 11.29 -3.96 -12.79
CA ILE A 86 12.48 -3.11 -12.89
C ILE A 86 13.08 -3.05 -14.30
N TRP A 87 12.75 -4.01 -15.17
CA TRP A 87 13.06 -3.96 -16.60
C TRP A 87 12.57 -2.68 -17.27
N TYR A 88 11.37 -2.17 -16.94
CA TYR A 88 10.82 -0.97 -17.56
C TYR A 88 11.74 0.24 -17.40
N SER A 89 12.28 0.43 -16.20
CA SER A 89 13.18 1.54 -15.89
C SER A 89 14.50 1.47 -16.66
N THR A 90 15.01 0.26 -16.97
CA THR A 90 16.22 0.09 -17.79
C THR A 90 16.06 0.49 -19.25
N LYS A 91 14.83 0.80 -19.70
CA LYS A 91 14.56 1.19 -21.09
C LYS A 91 14.73 2.67 -21.35
N PHE A 92 14.76 3.50 -20.31
CA PHE A 92 14.91 4.95 -20.44
C PHE A 92 16.38 5.37 -20.41
N LYS A 93 16.70 6.48 -21.05
CA LYS A 93 18.05 7.06 -21.06
C LYS A 93 18.19 7.99 -19.87
N SER A 94 19.19 7.76 -19.01
CA SER A 94 19.44 8.63 -17.88
C SER A 94 20.91 8.65 -17.46
N ASP A 95 21.37 9.76 -16.88
CA ASP A 95 22.72 9.85 -16.32
C ASP A 95 22.85 9.03 -15.03
N LYS A 96 21.79 9.01 -14.21
CA LYS A 96 21.68 8.19 -12.99
C LYS A 96 20.36 7.41 -13.00
N LEU A 97 20.39 6.13 -12.64
CA LEU A 97 19.22 5.27 -12.49
C LEU A 97 19.22 4.65 -11.09
N PHE A 98 18.26 5.05 -10.27
CA PHE A 98 18.06 4.55 -8.91
C PHE A 98 16.86 3.62 -8.84
N SER A 99 16.85 2.74 -7.84
CA SER A 99 15.68 1.91 -7.54
C SER A 99 15.25 2.06 -6.10
N TYR A 100 13.94 2.15 -5.88
CA TYR A 100 13.33 2.20 -4.56
C TYR A 100 12.86 0.80 -4.15
N GLY A 101 13.56 0.19 -3.20
CA GLY A 101 13.20 -1.09 -2.57
C GLY A 101 13.39 -2.37 -3.42
N TRP A 102 13.57 -2.29 -4.74
CA TRP A 102 13.61 -3.50 -5.58
C TRP A 102 14.86 -3.63 -6.46
N GLY A 103 15.24 -4.86 -6.81
CA GLY A 103 16.44 -5.14 -7.60
C GLY A 103 16.54 -6.60 -8.03
N THR A 104 17.26 -6.85 -9.12
CA THR A 104 17.61 -8.20 -9.58
C THR A 104 19.07 -8.25 -10.03
N LYS A 105 19.77 -9.36 -9.80
CA LYS A 105 21.20 -9.45 -10.15
C LYS A 105 21.47 -9.21 -11.63
N ARG A 106 20.57 -9.70 -12.50
CA ARG A 106 20.70 -9.55 -13.96
C ARG A 106 20.72 -8.09 -14.40
N LEU A 107 19.98 -7.22 -13.71
CA LEU A 107 19.83 -5.82 -14.07
C LEU A 107 20.66 -4.88 -13.21
N ASP A 108 21.41 -5.40 -12.23
CA ASP A 108 22.21 -4.64 -11.26
C ASP A 108 23.20 -3.67 -11.91
N LYS A 109 23.78 -4.05 -13.05
CA LYS A 109 24.71 -3.20 -13.81
C LYS A 109 24.12 -1.87 -14.29
N PHE A 110 22.80 -1.74 -14.37
CA PHE A 110 22.14 -0.51 -14.80
C PHE A 110 21.88 0.48 -13.66
N PHE A 111 21.89 0.00 -12.41
CA PHE A 111 21.52 0.79 -11.24
C PHE A 111 22.76 1.26 -10.48
N GLN A 112 22.81 2.54 -10.19
CA GLN A 112 23.87 3.16 -9.38
C GLN A 112 23.59 2.95 -7.90
N TYR A 113 22.35 3.20 -7.45
CA TYR A 113 21.96 3.05 -6.05
C TYR A 113 20.57 2.42 -5.89
N TYR A 114 20.42 1.68 -4.80
CA TYR A 114 19.15 1.15 -4.29
C TYR A 114 18.79 1.87 -3.00
N LEU A 115 17.73 2.67 -3.05
CA LEU A 115 17.16 3.35 -1.90
C LEU A 115 16.23 2.37 -1.19
N VAL A 116 16.61 1.93 0.00
CA VAL A 116 15.95 0.82 0.71
C VAL A 116 15.12 1.35 1.86
N PRO A 117 13.78 1.16 1.86
CA PRO A 117 12.92 1.81 2.84
C PRO A 117 12.58 0.99 4.09
N ASN A 118 12.96 -0.29 4.15
CA ASN A 118 12.82 -1.12 5.35
C ASN A 118 13.67 -2.40 5.26
N GLN A 119 13.72 -3.16 6.36
CA GLN A 119 14.48 -4.40 6.50
C GLN A 119 14.04 -5.49 5.50
N TYR A 120 12.76 -5.51 5.10
CA TYR A 120 12.27 -6.49 4.13
C TYR A 120 12.94 -6.29 2.77
N TYR A 121 12.96 -5.06 2.27
CA TYR A 121 13.61 -4.75 1.00
C TYR A 121 15.13 -4.96 1.08
N LEU A 122 15.78 -4.60 2.19
CA LEU A 122 17.21 -4.88 2.41
C LEU A 122 17.51 -6.38 2.27
N ARG A 123 16.77 -7.21 3.00
CA ARG A 123 16.91 -8.67 2.96
C ARG A 123 16.72 -9.21 1.56
N LYS A 124 15.72 -8.70 0.82
CA LYS A 124 15.45 -9.10 -0.56
C LYS A 124 16.58 -8.75 -1.53
N LEU A 125 17.26 -7.62 -1.35
CA LEU A 125 18.42 -7.26 -2.19
C LEU A 125 19.63 -8.15 -1.85
N ILE A 126 19.88 -8.42 -0.56
CA ILE A 126 20.95 -9.31 -0.10
C ILE A 126 20.74 -10.73 -0.63
N GLU A 127 19.53 -11.30 -0.48
CA GLU A 127 19.14 -12.62 -1.02
C GLU A 127 19.39 -12.71 -2.54
N ARG A 128 19.26 -11.60 -3.25
CA ARG A 128 19.48 -11.49 -4.70
C ARG A 128 20.92 -11.15 -5.08
N LYS A 129 21.84 -11.10 -4.12
CA LYS A 129 23.27 -10.83 -4.32
C LYS A 129 23.55 -9.49 -5.01
N ILE A 130 22.70 -8.49 -4.75
CA ILE A 130 22.96 -7.11 -5.18
C ILE A 130 24.22 -6.60 -4.48
N ASP A 131 24.99 -5.77 -5.18
CA ASP A 131 26.19 -5.15 -4.61
C ASP A 131 25.83 -4.26 -3.41
N ASN A 132 26.35 -4.62 -2.23
CA ASN A 132 26.06 -3.93 -0.98
C ASN A 132 26.55 -2.47 -0.99
N SER A 133 27.58 -2.14 -1.78
CA SER A 133 28.09 -0.76 -1.89
C SER A 133 27.08 0.21 -2.52
N LYS A 134 26.07 -0.32 -3.23
CA LYS A 134 25.01 0.45 -3.86
C LYS A 134 23.78 0.62 -2.98
N ILE A 135 23.73 -0.03 -1.82
CA ILE A 135 22.57 -0.02 -0.94
C ILE A 135 22.64 1.21 -0.04
N VAL A 136 21.58 2.03 -0.09
CA VAL A 136 21.42 3.21 0.75
C VAL A 136 20.12 3.04 1.52
N LYS A 137 20.22 2.91 2.85
CA LYS A 137 19.04 2.90 3.71
C LYS A 137 18.40 4.29 3.69
N VAL A 138 17.12 4.35 3.37
CA VAL A 138 16.32 5.57 3.42
C VAL A 138 15.09 5.35 4.26
N ARG A 139 14.53 6.43 4.80
CA ARG A 139 13.20 6.41 5.41
C ARG A 139 12.13 6.02 4.39
N ASP A 140 11.10 5.31 4.83
CA ASP A 140 9.99 4.99 3.93
C ASP A 140 9.26 6.29 3.52
N LEU A 141 8.98 6.46 2.23
CA LEU A 141 8.23 7.61 1.71
C LEU A 141 6.79 7.63 2.25
N VAL A 142 6.27 6.46 2.62
CA VAL A 142 5.00 6.34 3.33
C VAL A 142 5.15 6.87 4.76
N PHE A 143 6.24 6.53 5.46
CA PHE A 143 6.52 6.98 6.83
C PHE A 143 6.58 8.50 6.94
N GLU A 144 7.21 9.18 5.98
CA GLU A 144 7.33 10.65 5.97
C GLU A 144 5.98 11.38 6.10
N LYS A 145 4.87 10.76 5.66
CA LYS A 145 3.51 11.31 5.83
C LYS A 145 3.00 11.25 7.27
N PHE A 146 3.46 10.26 8.01
CA PHE A 146 3.05 9.98 9.38
C PHE A 146 4.07 10.49 10.39
N PHE A 147 5.18 11.10 9.96
CA PHE A 147 6.30 11.46 10.83
C PHE A 147 5.88 12.32 12.04
N GLU A 148 5.07 13.36 11.82
CA GLU A 148 4.58 14.22 12.92
C GLU A 148 3.75 13.41 13.93
N LYS A 149 2.77 12.64 13.45
CA LYS A 149 1.96 11.77 14.31
C LYS A 149 2.74 10.65 14.96
N PHE A 150 3.75 10.13 14.28
CA PHE A 150 4.63 9.10 14.81
C PHE A 150 5.39 9.60 16.03
N GLU A 151 5.92 10.82 15.96
CA GLU A 151 6.62 11.47 17.07
C GLU A 151 5.67 11.85 18.22
N GLU A 152 4.43 12.27 17.91
CA GLU A 152 3.39 12.51 18.91
C GLU A 152 2.86 11.22 19.57
N SER A 153 2.89 10.08 18.85
CA SER A 153 2.26 8.82 19.24
C SER A 153 3.01 8.06 20.34
N ASN A 154 3.10 8.64 21.54
CA ASN A 154 3.71 7.95 22.67
C ASN A 154 2.80 6.85 23.25
N TYR A 155 1.49 7.07 23.26
CA TYR A 155 0.53 6.17 23.89
C TYR A 155 -0.51 5.63 22.90
N TYR A 156 -0.73 4.32 22.91
CA TYR A 156 -1.86 3.69 22.23
C TYR A 156 -3.01 3.53 23.22
N ASN A 157 -4.22 3.95 22.84
CA ASN A 157 -5.40 3.87 23.68
C ASN A 157 -6.20 2.56 23.40
N PRO A 158 -6.07 1.51 24.25
CA PRO A 158 -6.83 0.27 24.08
C PRO A 158 -8.33 0.43 24.39
N ASP A 159 -8.75 1.58 24.93
CA ASP A 159 -10.13 1.90 25.31
C ASP A 159 -10.83 2.84 24.32
N SER A 160 -10.19 3.17 23.19
CA SER A 160 -10.85 3.91 22.12
C SER A 160 -12.14 3.20 21.65
N ASN A 161 -13.16 4.00 21.37
CA ASN A 161 -14.42 3.52 20.79
C ASN A 161 -14.41 3.54 19.25
N LEU A 162 -13.25 3.79 18.62
CA LEU A 162 -13.13 3.82 17.16
C LEU A 162 -12.62 2.48 16.63
N LEU A 163 -13.38 1.89 15.70
CA LEU A 163 -12.98 0.72 14.92
C LEU A 163 -12.82 1.10 13.45
N GLY A 164 -11.63 0.86 12.90
CA GLY A 164 -11.30 1.24 11.53
C GLY A 164 -11.45 0.09 10.54
N PHE A 165 -11.84 0.40 9.31
CA PHE A 165 -12.00 -0.55 8.21
C PHE A 165 -11.42 0.03 6.91
N MET A 166 -10.49 -0.66 6.28
CA MET A 166 -9.92 -0.25 4.98
C MET A 166 -10.69 -0.90 3.83
N LEU A 167 -11.27 -0.12 2.94
CA LEU A 167 -12.15 -0.61 1.86
C LEU A 167 -11.40 -0.96 0.54
N GLY A 168 -10.11 -1.22 0.59
CA GLY A 168 -9.33 -1.50 -0.62
C GLY A 168 -9.26 -0.31 -1.60
N SER A 169 -8.66 -0.54 -2.77
CA SER A 169 -8.40 0.51 -3.78
C SER A 169 -8.98 0.20 -5.16
N ARG A 170 -9.61 -0.97 -5.31
CA ARG A 170 -10.21 -1.44 -6.56
C ARG A 170 -11.71 -1.63 -6.35
N LYS A 171 -12.52 -1.33 -7.38
CA LYS A 171 -13.99 -1.35 -7.28
C LYS A 171 -14.55 -2.63 -6.63
N ASN A 172 -14.06 -3.80 -7.05
CA ASN A 172 -14.50 -5.09 -6.50
C ASN A 172 -14.10 -5.28 -5.03
N GLU A 173 -12.91 -4.79 -4.62
CA GLU A 173 -12.51 -4.81 -3.21
C GLU A 173 -13.42 -3.91 -2.39
N PHE A 174 -13.68 -2.68 -2.87
CA PHE A 174 -14.50 -1.70 -2.18
C PHE A 174 -15.88 -2.22 -1.85
N TYR A 175 -16.66 -2.60 -2.86
CA TYR A 175 -18.02 -3.07 -2.60
C TYR A 175 -18.04 -4.42 -1.88
N GLY A 176 -17.10 -5.32 -2.15
CA GLY A 176 -17.03 -6.62 -1.49
C GLY A 176 -16.68 -6.52 0.00
N LEU A 177 -15.72 -5.66 0.35
CA LEU A 177 -15.34 -5.40 1.74
C LEU A 177 -16.41 -4.58 2.46
N LEU A 178 -17.01 -3.58 1.80
CA LEU A 178 -18.08 -2.80 2.39
C LEU A 178 -19.30 -3.69 2.72
N ASP A 179 -19.71 -4.57 1.80
CA ASP A 179 -20.74 -5.59 2.01
C ASP A 179 -20.44 -6.46 3.24
N LEU A 180 -19.25 -7.06 3.30
CA LEU A 180 -18.82 -7.89 4.42
C LEU A 180 -18.83 -7.12 5.74
N TYR A 181 -18.20 -5.94 5.77
CA TYR A 181 -18.07 -5.14 6.98
C TYR A 181 -19.42 -4.64 7.49
N LEU A 182 -20.32 -4.19 6.63
CA LEU A 182 -21.66 -3.75 7.04
C LEU A 182 -22.48 -4.88 7.67
N ARG A 183 -22.36 -6.12 7.17
CA ARG A 183 -22.95 -7.29 7.83
C ARG A 183 -22.29 -7.58 9.18
N THR A 184 -20.96 -7.53 9.23
CA THR A 184 -20.18 -7.79 10.45
C THR A 184 -20.49 -6.79 11.57
N ILE A 185 -20.51 -5.48 11.30
CA ILE A 185 -20.69 -4.46 12.35
C ILE A 185 -22.06 -4.53 13.03
N LYS A 186 -23.07 -5.15 12.40
CA LYS A 186 -24.37 -5.41 13.04
C LYS A 186 -24.25 -6.37 14.22
N LEU A 187 -23.22 -7.22 14.22
CA LEU A 187 -22.92 -8.20 15.26
C LEU A 187 -21.92 -7.66 16.29
N ILE A 188 -21.47 -6.42 16.15
CA ILE A 188 -20.55 -5.74 17.06
C ILE A 188 -21.35 -4.77 17.95
N ASP A 189 -20.89 -4.56 19.18
CA ASP A 189 -21.49 -3.64 20.15
C ASP A 189 -21.67 -2.23 19.56
N ARG A 190 -22.86 -1.65 19.73
CA ARG A 190 -23.25 -0.34 19.19
C ARG A 190 -22.56 0.85 19.85
N LYS A 191 -21.81 0.63 20.95
CA LYS A 191 -20.97 1.68 21.55
C LYS A 191 -19.81 2.13 20.66
N PHE A 192 -19.41 1.31 19.69
CA PHE A 192 -18.34 1.65 18.77
C PHE A 192 -18.82 2.60 17.67
N GLU A 193 -17.93 3.50 17.29
CA GLU A 193 -18.02 4.25 16.04
C GLU A 193 -17.15 3.55 14.98
N PHE A 194 -17.72 3.33 13.81
CA PHE A 194 -17.08 2.58 12.72
C PHE A 194 -16.57 3.56 11.65
N VAL A 195 -15.26 3.54 11.43
CA VAL A 195 -14.57 4.44 10.51
C VAL A 195 -14.12 3.65 9.28
N PHE A 196 -14.62 4.02 8.12
CA PHE A 196 -14.32 3.40 6.84
C PHE A 196 -13.37 4.29 6.05
N PHE A 197 -12.14 3.82 5.84
CA PHE A 197 -11.13 4.51 5.05
C PHE A 197 -11.29 4.14 3.57
N VAL A 198 -11.56 5.17 2.77
CA VAL A 198 -11.84 5.07 1.35
C VAL A 198 -10.58 5.46 0.59
N SER A 199 -10.16 4.62 -0.34
CA SER A 199 -8.99 4.94 -1.15
C SER A 199 -9.28 6.07 -2.13
N PRO A 200 -8.32 6.99 -2.39
CA PRO A 200 -8.50 8.04 -3.40
C PRO A 200 -8.78 7.47 -4.80
N PHE A 201 -8.32 6.25 -5.11
CA PHE A 201 -8.57 5.57 -6.38
C PHE A 201 -10.03 5.05 -6.51
N ILE A 202 -10.74 4.90 -5.39
CA ILE A 202 -12.19 4.64 -5.39
C ILE A 202 -12.94 5.95 -5.47
N TYR A 203 -12.57 6.93 -4.64
CA TYR A 203 -13.24 8.23 -4.62
C TYR A 203 -13.16 8.93 -5.98
N ASP A 204 -12.06 8.74 -6.70
CA ASP A 204 -11.87 9.26 -8.06
C ASP A 204 -12.89 8.72 -9.08
N LEU A 205 -13.61 7.64 -8.79
CA LEU A 205 -14.72 7.15 -9.62
C LEU A 205 -15.96 8.07 -9.57
N PHE A 206 -16.02 8.96 -8.57
CA PHE A 206 -17.14 9.86 -8.33
C PHE A 206 -16.80 11.27 -8.75
N GLU A 207 -17.80 12.00 -9.24
CA GLU A 207 -17.62 13.38 -9.71
C GLU A 207 -17.25 14.33 -8.56
N ASN A 208 -17.87 14.13 -7.40
CA ASN A 208 -17.71 14.96 -6.22
C ASN A 208 -18.14 14.19 -4.96
N LYS A 209 -18.01 14.86 -3.81
CA LYS A 209 -18.36 14.31 -2.48
C LYS A 209 -19.82 13.89 -2.39
N GLU A 210 -20.74 14.69 -2.93
CA GLU A 210 -22.18 14.41 -2.88
C GLU A 210 -22.55 13.14 -3.66
N SER A 211 -21.94 12.93 -4.82
CA SER A 211 -22.13 11.74 -5.66
C SER A 211 -21.63 10.48 -4.92
N PHE A 212 -20.46 10.57 -4.30
CA PHE A 212 -19.92 9.50 -3.45
C PHE A 212 -20.83 9.19 -2.25
N GLU A 213 -21.23 10.22 -1.50
CA GLU A 213 -22.09 10.05 -0.32
C GLU A 213 -23.44 9.45 -0.69
N ARG A 214 -24.03 9.86 -1.82
CA ARG A 214 -25.29 9.30 -2.32
C ARG A 214 -25.16 7.81 -2.61
N GLU A 215 -24.14 7.41 -3.36
CA GLU A 215 -23.86 5.99 -3.66
C GLU A 215 -23.72 5.17 -2.38
N VAL A 216 -22.92 5.66 -1.42
CA VAL A 216 -22.71 4.95 -0.15
C VAL A 216 -23.99 4.91 0.66
N LEU A 217 -24.76 6.00 0.74
CA LEU A 217 -26.05 6.03 1.43
C LEU A 217 -27.03 5.01 0.85
N ASP A 218 -27.13 4.93 -0.47
CA ASP A 218 -28.00 3.96 -1.13
C ASP A 218 -27.50 2.52 -0.91
N PHE A 219 -26.18 2.33 -0.88
CA PHE A 219 -25.59 1.02 -0.54
C PHE A 219 -25.92 0.59 0.89
N ILE A 220 -25.71 1.44 1.89
CA ILE A 220 -25.89 1.07 3.31
C ILE A 220 -27.36 0.90 3.69
N LYS A 221 -28.29 1.57 3.00
CA LYS A 221 -29.75 1.38 3.18
C LYS A 221 -30.17 -0.07 2.95
N ASN A 222 -29.52 -0.78 2.02
CA ASN A 222 -29.80 -2.21 1.77
C ASN A 222 -29.46 -3.10 2.98
N TYR A 223 -28.68 -2.58 3.93
CA TYR A 223 -28.35 -3.25 5.18
C TYR A 223 -29.13 -2.63 6.36
N GLY A 224 -30.13 -1.79 6.14
CA GLY A 224 -30.96 -1.21 7.21
C GLY A 224 -30.27 -0.10 8.00
N PHE A 225 -29.20 0.52 7.48
CA PHE A 225 -28.63 1.73 8.05
C PHE A 225 -29.37 2.95 7.51
N ASN A 226 -29.99 3.71 8.42
CA ASN A 226 -30.66 4.97 8.10
C ASN A 226 -29.68 6.13 8.28
N GLY A 227 -28.89 6.40 7.23
CA GLY A 227 -27.85 7.42 7.23
C GLY A 227 -26.56 6.96 7.90
N PHE A 228 -25.68 7.91 8.20
CA PHE A 228 -24.32 7.67 8.69
C PHE A 228 -24.19 7.61 10.22
N LYS A 229 -25.28 7.32 10.96
CA LYS A 229 -25.20 7.25 12.42
C LYS A 229 -24.20 6.18 12.85
N ASN A 230 -23.17 6.58 13.60
CA ASN A 230 -22.02 5.75 14.01
C ASN A 230 -21.16 5.21 12.86
N LEU A 231 -21.34 5.70 11.63
CA LEU A 231 -20.54 5.32 10.45
C LEU A 231 -19.84 6.58 9.91
N ARG A 232 -18.52 6.54 9.74
CA ARG A 232 -17.76 7.64 9.11
C ARG A 232 -17.04 7.12 7.88
N PHE A 233 -17.15 7.81 6.74
CA PHE A 233 -16.43 7.46 5.51
C PHE A 233 -15.39 8.51 5.21
N ILE A 234 -14.11 8.14 5.33
CA ILE A 234 -12.98 9.07 5.30
C ILE A 234 -12.24 8.92 3.99
N VAL A 235 -12.20 10.02 3.23
CA VAL A 235 -11.49 10.12 1.94
C VAL A 235 -10.29 11.05 2.07
N ASP A 236 -10.41 12.09 2.90
CA ASP A 236 -9.36 13.07 3.13
C ASP A 236 -8.16 12.44 3.83
N GLU A 237 -6.95 12.77 3.37
CA GLU A 237 -5.73 12.12 3.85
C GLU A 237 -5.30 12.66 5.22
N GLU A 238 -5.53 13.94 5.53
CA GLU A 238 -5.19 14.53 6.83
C GLU A 238 -6.15 14.00 7.91
N GLU A 239 -7.46 14.01 7.63
CA GLU A 239 -8.48 13.41 8.51
C GLU A 239 -8.22 11.91 8.72
N LYS A 240 -7.80 11.20 7.66
CA LYS A 240 -7.41 9.79 7.76
C LYS A 240 -6.25 9.60 8.73
N ILE A 241 -5.19 10.38 8.62
CA ILE A 241 -4.00 10.26 9.49
C ILE A 241 -4.42 10.46 10.96
N GLU A 242 -5.20 11.51 11.23
CA GLU A 242 -5.71 11.83 12.57
C GLU A 242 -6.58 10.70 13.15
N LEU A 243 -7.58 10.23 12.40
CA LEU A 243 -8.47 9.17 12.86
C LEU A 243 -7.74 7.84 13.01
N LEU A 244 -6.78 7.53 12.12
CA LEU A 244 -6.03 6.29 12.17
C LEU A 244 -5.21 6.19 13.46
N SER A 245 -4.60 7.30 13.91
CA SER A 245 -3.85 7.33 15.19
C SER A 245 -4.72 7.12 16.44
N ASN A 246 -6.04 7.25 16.31
CA ASN A 246 -6.99 7.16 17.43
C ASN A 246 -7.79 5.83 17.44
N LEU A 247 -7.53 4.91 16.52
CA LEU A 247 -8.24 3.63 16.44
C LEU A 247 -7.87 2.69 17.59
N ARG A 248 -8.85 1.92 18.06
CA ARG A 248 -8.59 0.75 18.90
C ARG A 248 -8.09 -0.43 18.06
N LEU A 249 -8.73 -0.70 16.93
CA LEU A 249 -8.38 -1.82 16.05
C LEU A 249 -8.67 -1.43 14.61
N LEU A 250 -7.75 -1.74 13.71
CA LEU A 250 -7.93 -1.61 12.26
C LEU A 250 -8.17 -2.97 11.61
N ILE A 251 -9.26 -3.10 10.86
CA ILE A 251 -9.52 -4.25 9.99
C ILE A 251 -9.10 -3.85 8.58
N THR A 252 -8.24 -4.65 7.96
CA THR A 252 -7.67 -4.30 6.65
C THR A 252 -7.31 -5.54 5.83
N ILE A 253 -6.97 -5.35 4.57
CA ILE A 253 -6.45 -6.40 3.68
C ILE A 253 -4.93 -6.24 3.48
N PRO A 254 -4.22 -7.29 3.02
CA PRO A 254 -2.81 -7.20 2.68
C PRO A 254 -2.49 -6.08 1.69
N GLY A 255 -1.40 -5.36 1.96
CA GLY A 255 -0.91 -4.31 1.08
C GLY A 255 -0.13 -3.23 1.83
N THR A 256 0.20 -2.15 1.12
CA THR A 256 0.94 -1.00 1.66
C THR A 256 0.22 -0.34 2.84
N LYS A 257 -1.12 -0.47 2.93
CA LYS A 257 -1.95 0.06 4.03
C LYS A 257 -1.63 -0.55 5.39
N THR A 258 -1.12 -1.78 5.41
CA THR A 258 -0.66 -2.41 6.67
C THR A 258 0.59 -1.76 7.24
N ASN A 259 1.41 -1.10 6.40
CA ASN A 259 2.53 -0.29 6.85
C ASN A 259 2.06 1.04 7.42
N GLU A 260 1.10 1.72 6.77
CA GLU A 260 0.53 3.00 7.24
C GLU A 260 0.07 2.91 8.71
N ALA A 261 -0.71 1.88 9.05
CA ALA A 261 -1.14 1.62 10.41
C ALA A 261 -0.01 1.12 11.33
N GLY A 262 0.93 0.37 10.76
CA GLY A 262 2.11 -0.11 11.45
C GLY A 262 2.99 1.02 11.98
N TYR A 263 3.21 2.07 11.18
CA TYR A 263 3.96 3.26 11.60
C TYR A 263 3.32 3.89 12.83
N LEU A 264 2.00 4.07 12.84
CA LEU A 264 1.28 4.65 13.98
C LEU A 264 1.12 3.70 15.18
N GLY A 265 1.67 2.48 15.11
CA GLY A 265 1.56 1.49 16.19
C GLY A 265 0.14 0.98 16.39
N ILE A 266 -0.72 1.04 15.37
CA ILE A 266 -2.13 0.69 15.50
C ILE A 266 -2.32 -0.83 15.33
N PRO A 267 -2.91 -1.52 16.32
CA PRO A 267 -3.23 -2.93 16.18
C PRO A 267 -4.14 -3.19 14.98
N GLN A 268 -3.85 -4.26 14.27
CA GLN A 268 -4.59 -4.62 13.06
C GLN A 268 -4.99 -6.09 13.04
N LEU A 269 -6.17 -6.34 12.46
CA LEU A 269 -6.66 -7.62 11.99
C LEU A 269 -6.58 -7.60 10.45
N VAL A 270 -5.56 -8.27 9.90
CA VAL A 270 -5.35 -8.34 8.45
C VAL A 270 -6.08 -9.55 7.89
N ILE A 271 -7.11 -9.29 7.09
CA ILE A 271 -7.98 -10.33 6.54
C ILE A 271 -7.63 -10.67 5.09
N LEU A 272 -7.68 -11.95 4.74
CA LEU A 272 -7.60 -12.41 3.35
C LEU A 272 -8.78 -13.37 3.08
N PRO A 273 -9.92 -12.83 2.59
CA PRO A 273 -11.09 -13.64 2.27
C PRO A 273 -10.83 -14.58 1.09
N LEU A 274 -11.03 -15.89 1.27
CA LEU A 274 -10.78 -16.94 0.28
C LEU A 274 -12.02 -17.36 -0.52
N GLN A 275 -13.14 -16.61 -0.45
CA GLN A 275 -14.37 -16.92 -1.19
C GLN A 275 -14.24 -16.78 -2.70
N LYS A 276 -13.46 -15.79 -3.14
CA LYS A 276 -13.22 -15.49 -4.55
C LYS A 276 -11.72 -15.44 -4.80
N PRO A 277 -11.01 -16.57 -4.68
CA PRO A 277 -9.56 -16.62 -4.85
C PRO A 277 -9.12 -16.15 -6.25
N GLU A 278 -10.00 -16.26 -7.25
CA GLU A 278 -9.81 -15.74 -8.60
C GLU A 278 -9.80 -14.21 -8.69
N GLU A 279 -10.30 -13.49 -7.68
CA GLU A 279 -10.25 -12.03 -7.63
C GLU A 279 -9.04 -11.52 -6.83
N ILE A 280 -8.32 -12.42 -6.15
CA ILE A 280 -7.08 -12.09 -5.44
C ILE A 280 -5.98 -11.84 -6.48
N PRO A 281 -5.37 -10.64 -6.48
CA PRO A 281 -4.26 -10.33 -7.36
C PRO A 281 -2.99 -10.99 -6.83
N ILE A 282 -2.20 -11.57 -7.72
CA ILE A 282 -0.95 -12.25 -7.37
C ILE A 282 0.17 -11.85 -8.33
N TRP A 283 1.39 -11.79 -7.81
CA TRP A 283 2.58 -11.49 -8.61
C TRP A 283 3.00 -12.66 -9.51
N GLY A 284 3.70 -12.33 -10.61
CA GLY A 284 4.33 -13.31 -11.50
C GLY A 284 3.39 -13.89 -12.58
N ALA A 285 3.88 -14.91 -13.29
CA ALA A 285 3.22 -15.47 -14.47
C ALA A 285 1.80 -16.01 -14.21
N ILE A 286 1.50 -16.45 -12.99
CA ILE A 286 0.17 -16.96 -12.64
C ILE A 286 -0.86 -15.81 -12.63
N GLY A 287 -0.47 -14.60 -12.25
CA GLY A 287 -1.37 -13.45 -12.33
C GLY A 287 -1.68 -13.03 -13.78
N TRP A 288 -0.80 -13.34 -14.74
CA TRP A 288 -1.04 -13.04 -16.15
C TRP A 288 -2.19 -13.88 -16.74
N LEU A 289 -2.64 -14.93 -16.05
CA LEU A 289 -3.85 -15.65 -16.40
C LEU A 289 -5.10 -14.76 -16.38
N ASP A 290 -5.07 -13.60 -15.69
CA ASP A 290 -6.15 -12.61 -15.74
C ASP A 290 -6.40 -12.08 -17.17
N PHE A 291 -5.37 -12.09 -18.03
CA PHE A 291 -5.50 -11.69 -19.44
C PHE A 291 -6.19 -12.74 -20.32
N LEU A 292 -6.32 -13.99 -19.85
CA LEU A 292 -6.99 -15.09 -20.57
C LEU A 292 -8.50 -15.18 -20.27
N GLY A 293 -9.08 -14.12 -19.70
CA GLY A 293 -10.51 -14.04 -19.42
C GLY A 293 -10.99 -15.01 -18.33
N LYS A 294 -12.25 -15.48 -18.45
CA LYS A 294 -12.93 -16.24 -17.38
C LYS A 294 -12.24 -17.57 -17.06
N MET A 295 -11.71 -18.27 -18.06
CA MET A 295 -11.03 -19.56 -17.85
C MET A 295 -9.70 -19.36 -17.11
N GLY A 296 -8.92 -18.35 -17.49
CA GLY A 296 -7.68 -17.99 -16.80
C GLY A 296 -7.91 -17.61 -15.33
N LYS A 297 -8.96 -16.83 -15.05
CA LYS A 297 -9.35 -16.48 -13.68
C LYS A 297 -9.62 -17.73 -12.80
N LYS A 298 -10.36 -18.72 -13.30
CA LYS A 298 -10.63 -19.96 -12.54
C LYS A 298 -9.34 -20.73 -12.23
N ILE A 299 -8.46 -20.86 -13.22
CA ILE A 299 -7.16 -21.54 -13.04
C ILE A 299 -6.31 -20.79 -12.01
N LYS A 300 -6.28 -19.45 -12.09
CA LYS A 300 -5.60 -18.60 -11.10
C LYS A 300 -6.14 -18.86 -9.69
N GLY A 301 -7.46 -18.85 -9.51
CA GLY A 301 -8.11 -19.11 -8.22
C GLY A 301 -7.67 -20.43 -7.59
N TYR A 302 -7.58 -21.49 -8.38
CA TYR A 302 -7.07 -22.78 -7.92
C TYR A 302 -5.62 -22.70 -7.39
N PHE A 303 -4.72 -22.03 -8.13
CA PHE A 303 -3.34 -21.86 -7.71
C PHE A 303 -3.20 -20.95 -6.48
N VAL A 304 -4.02 -19.91 -6.37
CA VAL A 304 -4.09 -19.04 -5.20
C VAL A 304 -4.45 -19.84 -3.96
N LEU A 305 -5.50 -20.66 -4.03
CA LEU A 305 -5.91 -21.53 -2.91
C LEU A 305 -4.81 -22.51 -2.51
N LYS A 306 -4.21 -23.20 -3.49
CA LYS A 306 -3.07 -24.10 -3.23
C LYS A 306 -1.90 -23.39 -2.57
N TYR A 307 -1.59 -22.18 -3.02
CA TYR A 307 -0.52 -21.37 -2.45
C TYR A 307 -0.85 -20.97 -1.01
N ALA A 308 -2.07 -20.48 -0.77
CA ALA A 308 -2.54 -20.08 0.55
C ALA A 308 -2.50 -21.26 1.54
N GLN A 309 -3.02 -22.43 1.16
CA GLN A 309 -2.93 -23.67 1.95
C GLN A 309 -1.49 -24.05 2.26
N LYS A 310 -0.62 -24.06 1.25
CA LYS A 310 0.76 -24.53 1.41
C LYS A 310 1.66 -23.57 2.19
N ASN A 311 1.44 -22.26 2.09
CA ASN A 311 2.40 -21.26 2.59
C ASN A 311 1.84 -20.34 3.68
N ILE A 312 0.57 -19.95 3.59
CA ILE A 312 -0.02 -18.95 4.51
C ILE A 312 -0.68 -19.69 5.68
N LEU A 313 -1.63 -20.58 5.39
CA LEU A 313 -2.35 -21.37 6.39
C LEU A 313 -1.43 -22.33 7.18
N SER A 314 -0.29 -22.71 6.60
CA SER A 314 0.75 -23.51 7.27
C SER A 314 1.74 -22.67 8.08
N ASN A 315 1.50 -21.37 8.24
CA ASN A 315 2.35 -20.40 8.95
C ASN A 315 3.79 -20.30 8.43
N LYS A 316 4.04 -20.67 7.16
CA LYS A 316 5.37 -20.54 6.52
C LYS A 316 5.63 -19.14 5.99
N ARG A 317 4.58 -18.36 5.73
CA ARG A 317 4.65 -17.00 5.18
C ARG A 317 3.56 -16.13 5.77
N PHE A 318 3.93 -14.88 6.02
CA PHE A 318 3.03 -13.81 6.45
C PHE A 318 2.47 -13.04 5.26
N ILE A 319 1.29 -12.44 5.45
CA ILE A 319 0.64 -11.55 4.47
C ILE A 319 0.61 -10.08 4.89
N ALA A 320 0.72 -9.78 6.19
CA ALA A 320 0.78 -8.42 6.70
C ALA A 320 2.23 -7.90 6.62
N MET A 321 2.41 -6.67 6.16
CA MET A 321 3.76 -6.12 6.01
C MET A 321 4.54 -6.05 7.33
N PRO A 322 3.95 -5.68 8.49
CA PRO A 322 4.67 -5.73 9.76
C PRO A 322 5.22 -7.12 10.10
N ASN A 323 4.43 -8.17 9.87
CA ASN A 323 4.86 -9.55 10.13
C ASN A 323 5.93 -10.01 9.13
N ILE A 324 5.82 -9.61 7.86
CA ILE A 324 6.84 -9.87 6.82
C ILE A 324 8.17 -9.18 7.15
N ILE A 325 8.13 -7.93 7.62
CA ILE A 325 9.31 -7.17 8.05
C ILE A 325 9.94 -7.86 9.27
N ALA A 326 9.14 -8.14 10.29
CA ALA A 326 9.59 -8.72 11.55
C ALA A 326 9.98 -10.21 11.47
N GLN A 327 9.54 -10.91 10.42
CA GLN A 327 9.69 -12.37 10.27
C GLN A 327 9.07 -13.17 11.43
N LYS A 328 8.14 -12.56 12.16
CA LYS A 328 7.34 -13.17 13.21
C LYS A 328 5.94 -12.57 13.21
N LYS A 329 5.00 -13.25 13.84
CA LYS A 329 3.64 -12.74 14.03
C LYS A 329 3.64 -11.64 15.10
N ILE A 330 3.50 -10.40 14.67
CA ILE A 330 3.17 -9.26 15.52
C ILE A 330 1.66 -9.07 15.50
N VAL A 331 1.10 -8.82 14.32
CA VAL A 331 -0.33 -8.56 14.12
C VAL A 331 -1.10 -9.84 13.79
N GLU A 332 -2.42 -9.81 13.95
CA GLU A 332 -3.26 -10.94 13.59
C GLU A 332 -3.51 -10.99 12.07
N GLU A 333 -3.36 -12.18 11.50
CA GLU A 333 -3.69 -12.48 10.10
C GLU A 333 -4.82 -13.51 10.09
N PHE A 334 -5.92 -13.20 9.42
CA PHE A 334 -7.13 -14.01 9.38
C PHE A 334 -7.43 -14.41 7.92
N VAL A 335 -7.16 -15.67 7.61
CA VAL A 335 -7.11 -16.18 6.23
C VAL A 335 -8.03 -17.38 6.15
N GLU A 336 -9.24 -17.20 5.63
CA GLU A 336 -10.22 -18.27 5.50
C GLU A 336 -11.40 -17.83 4.61
N ILE A 337 -12.47 -18.62 4.58
CA ILE A 337 -13.78 -18.21 4.05
C ILE A 337 -14.43 -17.32 5.11
N ILE A 338 -14.31 -15.99 4.95
CA ILE A 338 -14.70 -15.00 5.98
C ILE A 338 -16.14 -14.50 5.81
N ASN A 339 -17.05 -14.87 6.72
CA ASN A 339 -18.41 -14.34 6.77
C ASN A 339 -18.56 -13.35 7.94
N GLU A 340 -19.74 -12.76 8.09
CA GLU A 340 -20.01 -11.80 9.14
C GLU A 340 -19.82 -12.37 10.55
N HIS A 341 -20.18 -13.65 10.76
CA HIS A 341 -20.11 -14.30 12.06
C HIS A 341 -18.67 -14.52 12.51
N ASN A 342 -17.86 -15.23 11.71
CA ASN A 342 -16.47 -15.53 12.10
C ASN A 342 -15.61 -14.25 12.16
N LEU A 343 -15.88 -13.25 11.31
CA LEU A 343 -15.18 -11.96 11.40
C LEU A 343 -15.57 -11.20 12.68
N SER A 344 -16.85 -11.17 13.04
CA SER A 344 -17.31 -10.50 14.27
C SER A 344 -16.75 -11.17 15.52
N GLU A 345 -16.74 -12.50 15.57
CA GLU A 345 -16.15 -13.27 16.66
C GLU A 345 -14.65 -12.97 16.80
N LYS A 346 -13.92 -12.95 15.68
CA LYS A 346 -12.48 -12.67 15.69
C LYS A 346 -12.18 -11.24 16.14
N ILE A 347 -13.01 -10.27 15.73
CA ILE A 347 -12.91 -8.88 16.19
C ILE A 347 -13.16 -8.80 17.69
N ASN A 348 -14.26 -9.38 18.19
CA ASN A 348 -14.60 -9.36 19.62
C ASN A 348 -13.52 -10.02 20.48
N GLN A 349 -12.97 -11.17 20.05
CA GLN A 349 -11.84 -11.83 20.72
C GLN A 349 -10.64 -10.89 20.91
N LEU A 350 -10.32 -10.08 19.90
CA LEU A 350 -9.22 -9.11 19.99
C LEU A 350 -9.56 -7.91 20.86
N LEU A 351 -10.80 -7.42 20.78
CA LEU A 351 -11.25 -6.29 21.59
C LEU A 351 -11.29 -6.61 23.08
N GLU A 352 -11.62 -7.85 23.46
CA GLU A 352 -11.61 -8.31 24.85
C GLU A 352 -10.19 -8.38 25.43
N ASN A 353 -9.18 -8.62 24.59
CA ASN A 353 -7.80 -8.76 25.02
C ASN A 353 -6.99 -7.45 24.89
N LYS A 354 -7.25 -6.49 25.80
CA LYS A 354 -6.52 -5.20 25.83
C LYS A 354 -5.00 -5.35 25.93
N GLN A 355 -4.51 -6.31 26.71
CA GLN A 355 -3.07 -6.54 26.85
C GLN A 355 -2.44 -6.94 25.52
N ARG A 356 -3.12 -7.79 24.74
CA ARG A 356 -2.67 -8.17 23.40
C ARG A 356 -2.60 -6.96 22.47
N LEU A 357 -3.60 -6.09 22.48
CA LEU A 357 -3.59 -4.87 21.66
C LEU A 357 -2.41 -3.94 22.02
N ILE A 358 -2.14 -3.75 23.31
CA ILE A 358 -0.99 -2.97 23.79
C ILE A 358 0.33 -3.60 23.34
N SER A 359 0.46 -4.93 23.46
CA SER A 359 1.66 -5.66 23.00
C SER A 359 1.88 -5.47 21.50
N ILE A 360 0.83 -5.60 20.68
CA ILE A 360 0.90 -5.38 19.24
C ILE A 360 1.39 -3.96 18.94
N SER A 361 0.80 -2.95 19.59
CA SER A 361 1.21 -1.55 19.42
C SER A 361 2.70 -1.35 19.71
N ASN A 362 3.17 -1.86 20.86
CA ASN A 362 4.57 -1.71 21.27
C ASN A 362 5.53 -2.40 20.29
N GLU A 363 5.21 -3.62 19.86
CA GLU A 363 6.01 -4.35 18.88
C GLU A 363 6.06 -3.63 17.52
N LEU A 364 4.92 -3.07 17.06
CA LEU A 364 4.87 -2.27 15.83
C LEU A 364 5.78 -1.04 15.94
N LYS A 365 5.63 -0.22 16.99
CA LYS A 365 6.48 0.96 17.20
C LYS A 365 7.96 0.60 17.23
N GLN A 366 8.32 -0.49 17.91
CA GLN A 366 9.70 -0.96 17.99
C GLN A 366 10.28 -1.31 16.60
N ILE A 367 9.58 -2.10 15.79
CA ILE A 367 10.14 -2.54 14.51
C ILE A 367 10.30 -1.41 13.50
N TYR A 368 9.41 -0.42 13.52
CA TYR A 368 9.47 0.72 12.61
C TYR A 368 10.50 1.75 13.07
N ARG A 369 10.53 2.14 14.37
CA ARG A 369 11.57 3.06 14.91
C ARG A 369 12.98 2.56 14.62
N ALA A 370 13.22 1.26 14.82
CA ALA A 370 14.53 0.65 14.58
C ALA A 370 15.05 0.81 13.13
N TRP A 371 14.19 1.04 12.14
CA TRP A 371 14.63 1.37 10.78
C TRP A 371 14.78 2.88 10.57
N GLU A 372 13.75 3.63 10.96
CA GLU A 372 13.61 5.05 10.61
C GLU A 372 14.63 5.94 11.34
N ASP A 373 15.10 5.53 12.52
CA ASP A 373 16.14 6.23 13.27
C ASP A 373 17.53 6.10 12.63
N ASP A 374 17.81 4.93 12.03
CA ASP A 374 19.08 4.62 11.37
C ASP A 374 19.16 5.15 9.92
N ALA A 375 18.01 5.40 9.30
CA ALA A 375 17.91 5.72 7.89
C ALA A 375 17.90 7.22 7.61
N ILE A 376 18.60 7.65 6.56
CA ILE A 376 18.54 9.06 6.11
C ILE A 376 17.21 9.34 5.40
N THR A 377 16.79 10.60 5.36
CA THR A 377 15.59 10.97 4.60
C THR A 377 15.79 10.71 3.10
N PHE A 378 14.69 10.49 2.36
CA PHE A 378 14.76 10.41 0.90
C PHE A 378 15.36 11.69 0.30
N GLN A 379 15.06 12.86 0.89
CA GLN A 379 15.60 14.14 0.43
C GLN A 379 17.13 14.20 0.57
N ASP A 380 17.68 13.78 1.71
CA ASP A 380 19.12 13.80 1.96
C ASP A 380 19.86 12.80 1.07
N ALA A 381 19.23 11.64 0.82
CA ALA A 381 19.77 10.68 -0.15
C ALA A 381 19.90 11.29 -1.55
N ILE A 382 18.89 12.04 -2.01
CA ILE A 382 18.96 12.72 -3.31
C ILE A 382 20.03 13.83 -3.30
N LYS A 383 20.09 14.67 -2.25
CA LYS A 383 21.14 15.71 -2.11
C LYS A 383 22.55 15.14 -2.18
N LYS A 384 22.81 14.07 -1.42
CA LYS A 384 24.10 13.37 -1.39
C LYS A 384 24.47 12.77 -2.75
N LEU A 385 23.58 11.96 -3.32
CA LEU A 385 23.92 11.09 -4.45
C LEU A 385 23.79 11.80 -5.81
N VAL A 386 22.98 12.86 -5.87
CA VAL A 386 22.73 13.58 -7.13
C VAL A 386 23.54 14.86 -7.20
N PHE A 387 23.58 15.64 -6.12
CA PHE A 387 24.20 16.96 -6.09
C PHE A 387 25.58 17.01 -5.43
N ASN A 388 26.05 15.90 -4.83
CA ASN A 388 27.26 15.86 -4.01
C ASN A 388 27.23 16.91 -2.88
N GLN A 389 26.04 17.18 -2.33
CA GLN A 389 25.81 18.11 -1.24
C GLN A 389 25.39 17.33 -0.01
N ILE A 390 26.28 17.22 0.98
CA ILE A 390 25.99 17.04 2.42
C ILE A 390 27.14 17.65 3.19
#